data_AF-A0A3A9K8R8-F1
#
_entry.id   AF-A0A3A9K8R8-F1
#
_cell.length_a   1.000
_cell.length_b   1.000
_cell.length_c   1.000
_cell.angle_alpha   90.00
_cell.angle_beta   90.00
_cell.angle_gamma   90.00
#
_symmetry.space_group_name_H-M   'P 1'
#
loop_
_entity.id
_entity.type
_entity.pdbx_description
1 polymer ?
#
loop_
_entity_poly.entity_id
_entity_poly.type
_entity_poly.pdbx_seq_one_letter_code
_entity_poly.pdbx_strand_id
1 'polypeptide(L)'
;MSFEKRRLEIISLAAEQALKLPFKKDNFWFLDDLRDNFYFATHLYAAVHEDTISLSSDKKDSEKLAVEVILDGLRLQDRSPESDTYGHWPLHLSPKPSVAQPHPLPAELLSSFFLHFYNVYQDTFPTDLKEELQRSFQHIYESTFLDRVPESFSHHESKLYANQLMFGQYFNDQALANRGYKNMKELYEHVNEYGFREYGALPWLWHWTQAVTFARQFVVNTKSSDLLSKLLNLLWKNRVDFYFKGTWIGAHSRGLPHDIPEDRNNVIDYIQFGDFDIPKALPRLEGAGFLNHQVSNDLNDRATSHKKALEIKKKINMYMERDKVNHEAIHHYVYMTSDYALGGIWERTEEHMNEQHRWDVTLPIQTDGINQAYFFHPSEDYVAGDERHESNRSNVMFNKNVIAATYDLTNSGCNHVIGVLPKGSWLIEETNLYGLVDQSYFAIHLMHSFSHEKKEDRMLLKSEGKENGVVMEVISTEEASQYNITSLNQFKSSMEKQKAIFQINDNNTLKINYQSIHTDSLSIESSLDLKEKNCKRTVNGEDVNFIDYEV
;
A
#
# COMPACT_ATOMS: atom_id res chain seq x y z
N MET A 1 -22.58 7.05 4.58
CA MET A 1 -22.15 8.47 4.69
C MET A 1 -21.70 8.94 3.31
N SER A 2 -21.81 10.23 2.93
CA SER A 2 -21.34 10.68 1.61
C SER A 2 -19.82 10.83 1.56
N PHE A 3 -19.24 10.76 0.35
CA PHE A 3 -17.84 11.04 0.06
C PHE A 3 -17.37 12.36 0.70
N GLU A 4 -18.07 13.47 0.42
CA GLU A 4 -17.71 14.79 0.97
C GLU A 4 -17.71 14.80 2.49
N LYS A 5 -18.69 14.17 3.14
CA LYS A 5 -18.74 14.18 4.60
C LYS A 5 -17.54 13.42 5.19
N ARG A 6 -17.13 12.29 4.60
CA ARG A 6 -15.94 11.54 5.04
C ARG A 6 -14.66 12.33 4.80
N ARG A 7 -14.56 13.04 3.68
CA ARG A 7 -13.44 13.96 3.38
C ARG A 7 -13.32 15.05 4.46
N LEU A 8 -14.44 15.69 4.81
CA LEU A 8 -14.50 16.70 5.86
C LEU A 8 -14.21 16.13 7.25
N GLU A 9 -14.62 14.90 7.55
CA GLU A 9 -14.24 14.20 8.79
C GLU A 9 -12.73 13.98 8.91
N ILE A 10 -12.05 13.64 7.81
CA ILE A 10 -10.58 13.54 7.80
C ILE A 10 -9.92 14.92 7.97
N ILE A 11 -10.44 15.97 7.34
CA ILE A 11 -9.95 17.34 7.56
C ILE A 11 -10.10 17.74 9.03
N SER A 12 -11.27 17.51 9.62
CA SER A 12 -11.54 17.79 11.02
C SER A 12 -10.63 16.98 11.94
N LEU A 13 -10.46 15.68 11.70
CA LEU A 13 -9.61 14.81 12.50
C LEU A 13 -8.15 15.26 12.47
N ALA A 14 -7.60 15.57 11.29
CA ALA A 14 -6.24 16.05 11.13
C ALA A 14 -6.03 17.42 11.82
N ALA A 15 -6.98 18.35 11.67
CA ALA A 15 -6.93 19.65 12.32
C ALA A 15 -6.95 19.53 13.86
N GLU A 16 -7.83 18.67 14.40
CA GLU A 16 -7.89 18.39 15.84
C GLU A 16 -6.63 17.72 16.38
N GLN A 17 -5.95 16.90 15.57
CA GLN A 17 -4.64 16.37 15.92
C GLN A 17 -3.58 17.47 15.90
N ALA A 18 -3.55 18.32 14.87
CA ALA A 18 -2.61 19.43 14.75
C ALA A 18 -2.65 20.36 15.98
N LEU A 19 -3.85 20.71 16.47
CA LEU A 19 -4.05 21.53 17.67
C LEU A 19 -3.48 20.90 18.95
N LYS A 20 -3.29 19.58 18.99
CA LYS A 20 -2.77 18.83 20.13
C LYS A 20 -1.27 18.52 20.02
N LEU A 21 -0.66 18.75 18.85
CA LEU A 21 0.75 18.46 18.65
C LEU A 21 1.63 19.49 19.39
N PRO A 22 2.56 19.04 20.25
CA PRO A 22 3.52 19.95 20.87
C PRO A 22 4.58 20.36 19.84
N PHE A 23 5.01 21.62 19.88
CA PHE A 23 6.19 22.04 19.14
C PHE A 23 7.44 21.32 19.68
N LYS A 24 8.19 20.67 18.78
CA LYS A 24 9.47 20.01 19.12
C LYS A 24 10.62 21.00 19.13
N LYS A 25 10.69 21.85 18.10
CA LYS A 25 11.71 22.89 17.97
C LYS A 25 11.18 24.04 17.12
N ASP A 26 11.45 25.26 17.57
CA ASP A 26 10.95 26.49 16.95
C ASP A 26 9.42 26.38 16.78
N ASN A 27 8.90 26.48 15.56
CA ASN A 27 7.47 26.34 15.26
C ASN A 27 7.12 25.02 14.55
N PHE A 28 7.93 23.98 14.66
CA PHE A 28 7.69 22.69 13.98
C PHE A 28 7.22 21.60 14.95
N TRP A 29 6.19 20.86 14.54
CA TRP A 29 5.70 19.66 15.23
C TRP A 29 6.55 18.43 14.91
N PHE A 30 7.05 18.35 13.67
CA PHE A 30 7.82 17.21 13.17
C PHE A 30 9.21 17.67 12.72
N LEU A 31 10.26 16.98 13.18
CA LEU A 31 11.65 17.24 12.77
C LEU A 31 12.22 16.14 11.88
N ASP A 32 11.60 14.97 11.88
CA ASP A 32 12.03 13.82 11.09
C ASP A 32 11.51 13.92 9.65
N ASP A 33 10.42 14.63 9.42
CA ASP A 33 9.90 14.90 8.09
C ASP A 33 9.22 16.28 8.03
N LEU A 34 9.76 17.18 7.22
CA LEU A 34 9.16 18.51 7.02
C LEU A 34 7.75 18.42 6.45
N ARG A 35 7.47 17.42 5.60
CA ARG A 35 6.20 17.29 4.88
C ARG A 35 5.01 17.15 5.83
N ASP A 36 5.19 16.46 6.96
CA ASP A 36 4.14 16.28 7.95
C ASP A 36 3.69 17.61 8.57
N ASN A 37 4.60 18.56 8.77
CA ASN A 37 4.22 19.91 9.21
C ASN A 37 3.28 20.58 8.20
N PHE A 38 3.59 20.47 6.91
CA PHE A 38 2.73 21.01 5.87
C PHE A 38 1.39 20.29 5.78
N TYR A 39 1.36 18.96 5.84
CA TYR A 39 0.12 18.22 5.78
C TYR A 39 -0.80 18.59 6.96
N PHE A 40 -0.31 18.58 8.19
CA PHE A 40 -1.15 18.95 9.34
C PHE A 40 -1.57 20.43 9.33
N ALA A 41 -0.66 21.34 8.99
CA ALA A 41 -0.96 22.78 8.98
C ALA A 41 -1.97 23.16 7.89
N THR A 42 -1.86 22.57 6.70
CA THR A 42 -2.82 22.81 5.61
C THR A 42 -4.21 22.25 5.93
N HIS A 43 -4.32 21.08 6.58
CA HIS A 43 -5.62 20.58 7.04
C HIS A 43 -6.22 21.46 8.14
N LEU A 44 -5.40 21.98 9.06
CA LEU A 44 -5.86 22.96 10.05
C LEU A 44 -6.38 24.25 9.38
N TYR A 45 -5.65 24.77 8.39
CA TYR A 45 -6.09 25.91 7.59
C TYR A 45 -7.43 25.62 6.88
N ALA A 46 -7.54 24.47 6.21
CA ALA A 46 -8.75 24.05 5.53
C ALA A 46 -9.96 23.96 6.49
N ALA A 47 -9.77 23.42 7.69
CA ALA A 47 -10.82 23.30 8.70
C ALA A 47 -11.34 24.65 9.21
N VAL A 48 -10.47 25.65 9.35
CA VAL A 48 -10.88 27.01 9.73
C VAL A 48 -11.84 27.61 8.70
N HIS A 49 -11.52 27.41 7.41
CA HIS A 49 -12.24 27.97 6.27
C HIS A 49 -13.44 27.12 5.82
N GLU A 50 -13.75 26.05 6.54
CA GLU A 50 -14.94 25.23 6.32
C GLU A 50 -15.97 25.52 7.42
N ASP A 51 -17.15 26.01 7.02
CA ASP A 51 -18.21 26.41 7.96
C ASP A 51 -18.83 25.22 8.68
N THR A 52 -18.78 24.04 8.06
CA THR A 52 -19.36 22.81 8.61
C THR A 52 -18.45 22.13 9.64
N ILE A 53 -17.19 22.55 9.77
CA ILE A 53 -16.23 21.99 10.72
C ILE A 53 -16.16 22.88 11.97
N SER A 54 -16.39 22.25 13.13
CA SER A 54 -16.15 22.86 14.44
C SER A 54 -14.80 22.40 14.98
N LEU A 55 -13.99 23.34 15.44
CA LEU A 55 -12.71 23.08 16.08
C LEU A 55 -12.82 23.24 17.60
N SER A 56 -11.94 22.56 18.33
CA SER A 56 -11.78 22.68 19.78
C SER A 56 -11.12 23.99 20.22
N SER A 57 -10.51 24.71 19.28
CA SER A 57 -9.86 26.02 19.47
C SER A 57 -10.58 27.12 18.70
N ASP A 58 -10.30 28.38 19.05
CA ASP A 58 -10.78 29.55 18.30
C ASP A 58 -10.28 29.52 16.84
N LYS A 59 -11.16 29.87 15.89
CA LYS A 59 -10.84 29.81 14.46
C LYS A 59 -9.68 30.73 14.07
N LYS A 60 -9.59 31.92 14.67
CA LYS A 60 -8.54 32.91 14.35
C LYS A 60 -7.18 32.47 14.89
N ASP A 61 -7.15 31.92 16.10
CA ASP A 61 -5.91 31.38 16.68
C ASP A 61 -5.45 30.13 15.92
N SER A 62 -6.38 29.28 15.49
CA SER A 62 -6.12 28.10 14.67
C SER A 62 -5.58 28.47 13.28
N GLU A 63 -6.15 29.51 12.66
CA GLU A 63 -5.67 30.03 11.37
C GLU A 63 -4.25 30.55 11.50
N LYS A 64 -4.00 31.38 12.52
CA LYS A 64 -2.68 31.94 12.78
C LYS A 64 -1.64 30.85 12.95
N LEU A 65 -1.94 29.83 13.75
CA LEU A 65 -1.07 28.67 13.95
C LEU A 65 -0.75 27.96 12.62
N ALA A 66 -1.78 27.65 11.83
CA ALA A 66 -1.59 27.00 10.53
C ALA A 66 -0.68 27.83 9.60
N VAL A 67 -0.96 29.13 9.50
CA VAL A 67 -0.21 30.07 8.66
C VAL A 67 1.26 30.17 9.09
N GLU A 68 1.53 30.27 10.40
CA GLU A 68 2.89 30.35 10.94
C GLU A 68 3.71 29.11 10.57
N VAL A 69 3.16 27.91 10.76
CA VAL A 69 3.86 26.64 10.42
C VAL A 69 4.12 26.54 8.92
N ILE A 70 3.14 26.89 8.07
CA ILE A 70 3.31 26.85 6.62
C ILE A 70 4.38 27.85 6.18
N LEU A 71 4.33 29.10 6.67
CA LEU A 71 5.31 30.13 6.32
C LEU A 71 6.72 29.75 6.72
N ASP A 72 6.91 29.24 7.93
CA ASP A 72 8.23 28.85 8.42
C ASP A 72 8.79 27.68 7.61
N GLY A 73 7.96 26.70 7.23
CA GLY A 73 8.37 25.63 6.32
C GLY A 73 8.74 26.15 4.93
N LEU A 74 7.93 27.03 4.33
CA LEU A 74 8.19 27.58 2.99
C LEU A 74 9.52 28.35 2.95
N ARG A 75 9.85 29.09 4.01
CA ARG A 75 11.09 29.89 4.13
C ARG A 75 12.36 29.05 4.24
N LEU A 76 12.25 27.74 4.47
CA LEU A 76 13.38 26.81 4.43
C LEU A 76 13.76 26.39 3.00
N GLN A 77 13.04 26.86 1.97
CA GLN A 77 13.37 26.54 0.59
C GLN A 77 14.79 27.02 0.26
N ASP A 78 15.52 26.18 -0.45
CA ASP A 78 16.78 26.53 -1.05
C ASP A 78 16.57 27.56 -2.15
N ARG A 79 17.18 28.73 -1.98
CA ARG A 79 17.08 29.88 -2.90
C ARG A 79 18.39 30.21 -3.58
N SER A 80 19.39 29.35 -3.45
CA SER A 80 20.70 29.49 -4.08
C SER A 80 20.62 28.93 -5.52
N PRO A 81 20.66 29.76 -6.58
CA PRO A 81 20.53 29.28 -7.95
C PRO A 81 21.67 28.37 -8.41
N GLU A 82 22.82 28.44 -7.73
CA GLU A 82 23.98 27.57 -7.94
C GLU A 82 23.87 26.19 -7.26
N SER A 83 22.85 25.99 -6.42
CA SER A 83 22.62 24.73 -5.72
C SER A 83 21.96 23.69 -6.62
N ASP A 84 22.42 22.44 -6.55
CA ASP A 84 21.79 21.29 -7.22
C ASP A 84 20.35 21.03 -6.75
N THR A 85 20.00 21.57 -5.58
CA THR A 85 18.67 21.51 -4.98
C THR A 85 17.96 22.85 -4.96
N TYR A 86 18.35 23.82 -5.80
CA TYR A 86 17.66 25.10 -5.95
C TYR A 86 16.14 24.89 -6.10
N GLY A 87 15.33 25.60 -5.30
CA GLY A 87 13.87 25.46 -5.29
C GLY A 87 13.35 24.28 -4.47
N HIS A 88 14.20 23.47 -3.85
CA HIS A 88 13.79 22.37 -2.97
C HIS A 88 13.79 22.75 -1.49
N TRP A 89 13.26 21.86 -0.64
CA TRP A 89 13.25 22.01 0.81
C TRP A 89 14.06 20.90 1.49
N PRO A 90 14.50 21.09 2.75
CA PRO A 90 15.01 20.00 3.56
C PRO A 90 13.93 18.92 3.79
N LEU A 91 14.36 17.66 3.86
CA LEU A 91 13.49 16.55 4.29
C LEU A 91 13.48 16.43 5.82
N HIS A 92 14.67 16.43 6.43
CA HIS A 92 14.86 16.34 7.87
C HIS A 92 15.28 17.69 8.45
N LEU A 93 14.68 18.09 9.58
CA LEU A 93 14.96 19.36 10.27
C LEU A 93 15.85 19.20 11.51
N SER A 94 16.19 17.97 11.88
CA SER A 94 17.06 17.69 13.03
C SER A 94 18.52 18.06 12.73
N PRO A 95 19.30 18.59 13.70
CA PRO A 95 18.89 18.95 15.06
C PRO A 95 18.21 20.32 15.19
N LYS A 96 18.29 21.17 14.16
CA LYS A 96 17.59 22.46 14.11
C LYS A 96 17.21 22.84 12.67
N PRO A 97 15.99 23.37 12.43
CA PRO A 97 15.51 23.72 11.09
C PRO A 97 16.43 24.66 10.33
N SER A 98 17.01 25.66 11.00
CA SER A 98 17.79 26.73 10.37
C SER A 98 19.10 26.30 9.68
N VAL A 99 19.56 25.05 9.86
CA VAL A 99 20.77 24.51 9.21
C VAL A 99 20.49 23.23 8.45
N ALA A 100 19.21 22.84 8.36
CA ALA A 100 18.77 21.68 7.63
C ALA A 100 19.17 21.78 6.16
N GLN A 101 19.74 20.69 5.62
CA GLN A 101 20.19 20.68 4.24
C GLN A 101 19.04 20.33 3.30
N PRO A 102 18.93 21.01 2.15
CA PRO A 102 17.89 20.73 1.17
C PRO A 102 17.98 19.30 0.63
N HIS A 103 16.84 18.76 0.18
CA HIS A 103 16.73 17.39 -0.32
C HIS A 103 15.93 17.36 -1.64
N PRO A 104 16.25 16.46 -2.58
CA PRO A 104 15.49 16.31 -3.83
C PRO A 104 14.00 15.94 -3.68
N LEU A 105 13.57 15.38 -2.55
CA LEU A 105 12.27 14.69 -2.41
C LEU A 105 11.10 15.63 -2.07
N PRO A 106 11.23 16.57 -1.12
CA PRO A 106 10.10 17.42 -0.73
C PRO A 106 9.47 18.20 -1.89
N ALA A 107 10.26 18.78 -2.80
CA ALA A 107 9.71 19.48 -3.95
C ALA A 107 8.89 18.53 -4.84
N GLU A 108 9.39 17.33 -5.09
CA GLU A 108 8.69 16.34 -5.92
C GLU A 108 7.33 15.94 -5.33
N LEU A 109 7.25 15.80 -4.01
CA LEU A 109 6.06 15.32 -3.30
C LEU A 109 5.06 16.43 -2.95
N LEU A 110 5.53 17.67 -2.75
CA LEU A 110 4.68 18.76 -2.28
C LEU A 110 4.26 19.74 -3.37
N SER A 111 4.94 19.83 -4.50
CA SER A 111 4.69 20.91 -5.47
C SER A 111 3.28 20.88 -6.07
N SER A 112 2.79 19.71 -6.46
CA SER A 112 1.43 19.54 -7.00
C SER A 112 0.39 19.79 -5.91
N PHE A 113 0.66 19.31 -4.69
CA PHE A 113 -0.17 19.58 -3.53
C PHE A 113 -0.29 21.08 -3.22
N PHE A 114 0.83 21.81 -3.17
CA PHE A 114 0.83 23.25 -2.88
C PHE A 114 0.20 24.08 -3.97
N LEU A 115 0.42 23.77 -5.26
CA LEU A 115 -0.28 24.48 -6.34
C LEU A 115 -1.79 24.25 -6.26
N HIS A 116 -2.21 23.02 -5.93
CA HIS A 116 -3.62 22.73 -5.70
C HIS A 116 -4.18 23.50 -4.49
N PHE A 117 -3.51 23.43 -3.34
CA PHE A 117 -3.88 24.16 -2.12
C PHE A 117 -3.97 25.67 -2.38
N TYR A 118 -2.99 26.23 -3.09
CA TYR A 118 -3.00 27.63 -3.49
C TYR A 118 -4.20 27.93 -4.39
N ASN A 119 -4.46 27.12 -5.41
CA ASN A 119 -5.58 27.33 -6.31
C ASN A 119 -6.94 27.37 -5.57
N VAL A 120 -7.10 26.54 -4.53
CA VAL A 120 -8.34 26.45 -3.76
C VAL A 120 -8.49 27.61 -2.77
N TYR A 121 -7.41 28.03 -2.09
CA TYR A 121 -7.50 28.93 -0.93
C TYR A 121 -6.86 30.32 -1.14
N GLN A 122 -6.30 30.63 -2.32
CA GLN A 122 -5.60 31.91 -2.57
C GLN A 122 -6.41 33.18 -2.32
N ASP A 123 -7.74 33.09 -2.31
CA ASP A 123 -8.63 34.23 -2.07
C ASP A 123 -8.85 34.50 -0.58
N THR A 124 -8.53 33.53 0.29
CA THR A 124 -8.65 33.68 1.75
C THR A 124 -7.30 33.83 2.44
N PHE A 125 -6.18 33.56 1.76
CA PHE A 125 -4.86 33.68 2.37
C PHE A 125 -4.54 35.10 2.86
N PRO A 126 -3.88 35.21 4.04
CA PRO A 126 -3.13 36.41 4.37
C PRO A 126 -2.08 36.72 3.30
N THR A 127 -1.82 38.02 3.08
CA THR A 127 -0.90 38.50 2.03
C THR A 127 0.48 37.81 2.09
N ASP A 128 1.09 37.74 3.28
CA ASP A 128 2.42 37.15 3.45
C ASP A 128 2.48 35.68 3.01
N LEU A 129 1.44 34.89 3.32
CA LEU A 129 1.37 33.48 2.90
C LEU A 129 1.20 33.36 1.39
N LYS A 130 0.33 34.19 0.80
CA LYS A 130 0.09 34.21 -0.65
C LYS A 130 1.37 34.54 -1.41
N GLU A 131 2.08 35.59 -1.00
CA GLU A 131 3.32 36.03 -1.63
C GLU A 131 4.44 34.99 -1.48
N GLU A 132 4.56 34.35 -0.31
CA GLU A 132 5.60 33.35 -0.08
C GLU A 132 5.36 32.07 -0.89
N LEU A 133 4.11 31.60 -1.02
CA LEU A 133 3.76 30.49 -1.91
C LEU A 133 4.10 30.81 -3.37
N GLN A 134 3.73 32.00 -3.86
CA GLN A 134 4.05 32.44 -5.22
C GLN A 134 5.56 32.47 -5.47
N ARG A 135 6.33 32.99 -4.51
CA ARG A 135 7.80 32.99 -4.56
C ARG A 135 8.36 31.57 -4.59
N SER A 136 7.81 30.67 -3.78
CA SER A 136 8.24 29.28 -3.78
C SER A 136 7.96 28.56 -5.08
N PHE A 137 6.83 28.84 -5.73
CA PHE A 137 6.54 28.33 -7.07
C PHE A 137 7.51 28.87 -8.12
N GLN A 138 7.89 30.15 -8.03
CA GLN A 138 8.89 30.73 -8.93
C GLN A 138 10.22 29.98 -8.81
N HIS A 139 10.71 29.73 -7.60
CA HIS A 139 11.96 28.98 -7.39
C HIS A 139 11.90 27.54 -7.92
N ILE A 140 10.77 26.84 -7.75
CA ILE A 140 10.58 25.51 -8.36
C ILE A 140 10.61 25.61 -9.88
N TYR A 141 9.91 26.58 -10.46
CA TYR A 141 9.82 26.76 -11.91
C TYR A 141 11.17 27.08 -12.56
N GLU A 142 11.99 27.88 -11.89
CA GLU A 142 13.34 28.24 -12.33
C GLU A 142 14.38 27.15 -12.05
N SER A 143 14.05 26.14 -11.24
CA SER A 143 14.93 25.02 -10.95
C SER A 143 14.99 23.99 -12.08
N THR A 144 15.98 23.10 -12.01
CA THR A 144 16.12 21.99 -12.96
C THR A 144 15.13 20.84 -12.71
N PHE A 145 14.31 20.92 -11.66
CA PHE A 145 13.36 19.86 -11.28
C PHE A 145 12.42 19.50 -12.43
N LEU A 146 11.82 20.49 -13.09
CA LEU A 146 10.83 20.28 -14.15
C LEU A 146 11.44 19.79 -15.47
N ASP A 147 12.76 19.91 -15.63
CA ASP A 147 13.53 19.52 -16.81
C ASP A 147 14.15 18.12 -16.72
N ARG A 148 13.99 17.43 -15.59
CA ARG A 148 14.54 16.09 -15.39
C ARG A 148 14.10 15.14 -16.52
N VAL A 149 15.08 14.39 -17.03
CA VAL A 149 14.84 13.35 -18.03
C VAL A 149 14.33 12.10 -17.30
N PRO A 150 13.20 11.54 -17.72
CA PRO A 150 12.65 10.32 -17.11
C PRO A 150 13.58 9.13 -17.25
N GLU A 151 13.72 8.35 -16.18
CA GLU A 151 14.51 7.12 -16.19
C GLU A 151 13.61 5.88 -16.27
N SER A 152 12.37 5.98 -15.78
CA SER A 152 11.43 4.88 -15.71
C SER A 152 9.97 5.33 -15.89
N PHE A 153 9.01 4.45 -15.62
CA PHE A 153 7.58 4.75 -15.55
C PHE A 153 7.07 4.43 -14.14
N SER A 154 7.47 5.24 -13.16
CA SER A 154 7.21 5.04 -11.73
C SER A 154 6.39 6.18 -11.11
N HIS A 155 6.14 6.10 -9.80
CA HIS A 155 5.49 7.18 -9.06
C HIS A 155 6.27 8.50 -9.13
N HIS A 156 7.60 8.46 -9.27
CA HIS A 156 8.42 9.66 -9.43
C HIS A 156 8.08 10.41 -10.72
N GLU A 157 8.01 9.71 -11.85
CA GLU A 157 7.63 10.29 -13.14
C GLU A 157 6.17 10.77 -13.15
N SER A 158 5.25 10.06 -12.50
CA SER A 158 3.86 10.51 -12.38
C SER A 158 3.76 11.90 -11.72
N LYS A 159 4.54 12.14 -10.65
CA LYS A 159 4.64 13.42 -9.95
C LYS A 159 5.29 14.48 -10.82
N LEU A 160 6.41 14.16 -11.48
CA LEU A 160 7.10 15.08 -12.37
C LEU A 160 6.17 15.57 -13.49
N TYR A 161 5.47 14.65 -14.19
CA TYR A 161 4.63 15.02 -15.33
C TYR A 161 3.37 15.77 -14.91
N ALA A 162 2.80 15.42 -13.75
CA ALA A 162 1.73 16.21 -13.13
C ALA A 162 2.20 17.65 -12.87
N ASN A 163 3.39 17.82 -12.29
CA ASN A 163 3.97 19.14 -12.06
C ASN A 163 4.27 19.89 -13.38
N GLN A 164 4.81 19.23 -14.42
CA GLN A 164 5.01 19.87 -15.72
C GLN A 164 3.69 20.43 -16.29
N LEU A 165 2.58 19.68 -16.17
CA LEU A 165 1.26 20.16 -16.60
C LEU A 165 0.77 21.35 -15.76
N MET A 166 0.87 21.25 -14.43
CA MET A 166 0.37 22.28 -13.52
C MET A 166 1.18 23.57 -13.60
N PHE A 167 2.51 23.48 -13.54
CA PHE A 167 3.41 24.64 -13.67
C PHE A 167 3.35 25.26 -15.06
N GLY A 168 3.26 24.43 -16.12
CA GLY A 168 3.07 24.93 -17.48
C GLY A 168 1.80 25.76 -17.62
N GLN A 169 0.68 25.35 -17.00
CA GLN A 169 -0.53 26.16 -16.98
C GLN A 169 -0.38 27.40 -16.08
N TYR A 170 0.16 27.26 -14.87
CA TYR A 170 0.28 28.37 -13.90
C TYR A 170 1.15 29.53 -14.44
N PHE A 171 2.28 29.21 -15.07
CA PHE A 171 3.20 30.19 -15.65
C PHE A 171 2.90 30.53 -17.12
N ASN A 172 1.82 29.98 -17.70
CA ASN A 172 1.50 30.09 -19.13
C ASN A 172 2.64 29.62 -20.07
N ASP A 173 3.44 28.64 -19.62
CA ASP A 173 4.45 27.98 -20.44
C ASP A 173 3.83 26.80 -21.21
N GLN A 174 3.48 27.07 -22.46
CA GLN A 174 2.90 26.07 -23.36
C GLN A 174 3.88 24.95 -23.72
N ALA A 175 5.19 25.20 -23.75
CA ALA A 175 6.18 24.19 -24.08
C ALA A 175 6.29 23.16 -22.95
N LEU A 176 6.35 23.65 -21.71
CA LEU A 176 6.33 22.81 -20.51
C LEU A 176 5.03 22.00 -20.41
N ALA A 177 3.87 22.64 -20.62
CA ALA A 177 2.58 21.95 -20.60
C ALA A 177 2.49 20.86 -21.70
N ASN A 178 2.97 21.13 -22.90
CA ASN A 178 2.98 20.14 -24.00
C ASN A 178 3.92 18.96 -23.71
N ARG A 179 5.08 19.22 -23.10
CA ARG A 179 6.01 18.18 -22.64
C ARG A 179 5.35 17.31 -21.57
N GLY A 180 4.73 17.92 -20.56
CA GLY A 180 3.98 17.22 -19.52
C GLY A 180 2.87 16.34 -20.09
N TYR A 181 2.10 16.85 -21.06
CA TYR A 181 1.06 16.07 -21.74
C TYR A 181 1.62 14.84 -22.46
N LYS A 182 2.70 15.02 -23.25
CA LYS A 182 3.33 13.93 -23.99
C LYS A 182 3.83 12.84 -23.03
N ASN A 183 4.54 13.25 -21.99
CA ASN A 183 5.11 12.34 -21.01
C ASN A 183 4.02 11.58 -20.22
N MET A 184 2.97 12.28 -19.79
CA MET A 184 1.82 11.65 -19.11
C MET A 184 1.09 10.66 -20.03
N LYS A 185 1.04 10.94 -21.33
CA LYS A 185 0.43 10.04 -22.32
C LYS A 185 1.25 8.75 -22.47
N GLU A 186 2.58 8.88 -22.60
CA GLU A 186 3.50 7.74 -22.64
C GLU A 186 3.39 6.90 -21.35
N LEU A 187 3.33 7.54 -20.19
CA LEU A 187 3.13 6.88 -18.89
C LEU A 187 1.81 6.08 -18.84
N TYR A 188 0.71 6.70 -19.24
CA TYR A 188 -0.61 6.04 -19.30
C TYR A 188 -0.61 4.84 -20.26
N GLU A 189 -0.06 5.02 -21.46
CA GLU A 189 0.03 3.96 -22.47
C GLU A 189 0.87 2.79 -21.95
N HIS A 190 1.98 3.08 -21.26
CA HIS A 190 2.83 2.08 -20.65
C HIS A 190 2.09 1.27 -19.56
N VAL A 191 1.48 1.93 -18.57
CA VAL A 191 0.76 1.22 -17.49
C VAL A 191 -0.40 0.39 -18.05
N ASN A 192 -1.07 0.88 -19.10
CA ASN A 192 -2.17 0.15 -19.73
C ASN A 192 -1.70 -1.09 -20.53
N GLU A 193 -0.49 -1.08 -21.09
CA GLU A 193 0.06 -2.18 -21.88
C GLU A 193 0.79 -3.22 -21.03
N TYR A 194 1.56 -2.76 -20.03
CA TYR A 194 2.46 -3.62 -19.25
C TYR A 194 1.99 -3.89 -17.82
N GLY A 195 0.99 -3.15 -17.34
CA GLY A 195 0.47 -3.27 -15.98
C GLY A 195 1.14 -2.31 -14.99
N PHE A 196 0.60 -2.28 -13.77
CA PHE A 196 1.10 -1.40 -12.72
C PHE A 196 2.28 -2.05 -11.98
N ARG A 197 3.51 -1.71 -12.40
CA ARG A 197 4.76 -2.32 -11.92
C ARG A 197 5.06 -2.10 -10.44
N GLU A 198 4.56 -1.02 -9.86
CA GLU A 198 4.76 -0.70 -8.44
C GLU A 198 3.78 -1.48 -7.53
N TYR A 199 3.61 -2.76 -7.82
CA TYR A 199 2.70 -3.64 -7.11
C TYR A 199 3.08 -3.78 -5.64
N GLY A 200 2.09 -4.03 -4.79
CA GLY A 200 2.27 -4.23 -3.36
C GLY A 200 2.71 -2.99 -2.59
N ALA A 201 2.97 -1.86 -3.25
CA ALA A 201 3.38 -0.61 -2.62
C ALA A 201 2.22 0.38 -2.57
N LEU A 202 1.30 0.17 -1.62
CA LEU A 202 0.16 1.08 -1.41
C LEU A 202 0.58 2.56 -1.27
N PRO A 203 1.66 2.93 -0.54
CA PRO A 203 2.15 4.31 -0.52
C PRO A 203 2.48 4.89 -1.90
N TRP A 204 3.02 4.08 -2.81
CA TRP A 204 3.35 4.54 -4.16
C TRP A 204 2.09 4.75 -4.97
N LEU A 205 1.11 3.85 -4.91
CA LEU A 205 -0.21 4.06 -5.52
C LEU A 205 -0.87 5.36 -5.05
N TRP A 206 -0.73 5.71 -3.77
CA TRP A 206 -1.19 7.00 -3.24
C TRP A 206 -0.45 8.19 -3.81
N HIS A 207 0.87 8.13 -3.96
CA HIS A 207 1.63 9.18 -4.64
C HIS A 207 1.16 9.43 -6.09
N TRP A 208 0.91 8.36 -6.85
CA TRP A 208 0.31 8.47 -8.20
C TRP A 208 -1.05 9.15 -8.14
N THR A 209 -1.93 8.62 -7.28
CA THR A 209 -3.31 9.06 -7.17
C THR A 209 -3.39 10.54 -6.80
N GLN A 210 -2.62 10.96 -5.78
CA GLN A 210 -2.52 12.35 -5.34
C GLN A 210 -2.06 13.27 -6.49
N ALA A 211 -0.93 12.95 -7.12
CA ALA A 211 -0.36 13.81 -8.16
C ALA A 211 -1.33 13.98 -9.35
N VAL A 212 -1.94 12.89 -9.80
CA VAL A 212 -2.88 12.91 -10.92
C VAL A 212 -4.20 13.57 -10.53
N THR A 213 -4.70 13.39 -9.31
CA THR A 213 -5.89 14.09 -8.79
C THR A 213 -5.68 15.60 -8.74
N PHE A 214 -4.57 16.06 -8.15
CA PHE A 214 -4.26 17.49 -8.07
C PHE A 214 -4.09 18.11 -9.45
N ALA A 215 -3.36 17.45 -10.36
CA ALA A 215 -3.25 17.90 -11.75
C ALA A 215 -4.61 17.94 -12.45
N ARG A 216 -5.47 16.94 -12.24
CA ARG A 216 -6.79 16.88 -12.87
C ARG A 216 -7.70 18.02 -12.43
N GLN A 217 -7.62 18.44 -11.17
CA GLN A 217 -8.41 19.52 -10.61
C GLN A 217 -7.88 20.91 -10.98
N PHE A 218 -6.58 21.00 -11.26
CA PHE A 218 -5.92 22.25 -11.61
C PHE A 218 -5.96 22.54 -13.11
N VAL A 219 -5.72 21.53 -13.96
CA VAL A 219 -5.57 21.71 -15.41
C VAL A 219 -6.93 21.83 -16.10
N VAL A 220 -7.13 22.94 -16.83
CA VAL A 220 -8.40 23.27 -17.52
C VAL A 220 -8.42 22.75 -18.96
N ASN A 221 -7.25 22.55 -19.58
CA ASN A 221 -7.16 22.04 -20.94
C ASN A 221 -7.86 20.68 -21.09
N THR A 222 -8.83 20.60 -22.01
CA THR A 222 -9.70 19.41 -22.18
C THR A 222 -8.91 18.14 -22.47
N LYS A 223 -7.93 18.18 -23.38
CA LYS A 223 -7.13 17.02 -23.78
C LYS A 223 -6.33 16.45 -22.60
N SER A 224 -5.72 17.31 -21.79
CA SER A 224 -4.95 16.91 -20.60
C SER A 224 -5.87 16.41 -19.50
N SER A 225 -6.98 17.11 -19.26
CA SER A 225 -8.04 16.71 -18.34
C SER A 225 -8.58 15.30 -18.64
N ASP A 226 -8.86 14.99 -19.91
CA ASP A 226 -9.36 13.68 -20.33
C ASP A 226 -8.34 12.57 -20.08
N LEU A 227 -7.07 12.83 -20.40
CA LEU A 227 -5.97 11.88 -20.15
C LEU A 227 -5.81 11.62 -18.65
N LEU A 228 -5.77 12.66 -17.82
CA LEU A 228 -5.65 12.54 -16.37
C LEU A 228 -6.85 11.77 -15.77
N SER A 229 -8.06 11.98 -16.30
CA SER A 229 -9.25 11.23 -15.88
C SER A 229 -9.14 9.74 -16.21
N LYS A 230 -8.62 9.39 -17.39
CA LYS A 230 -8.37 7.99 -17.77
C LYS A 230 -7.34 7.33 -16.87
N LEU A 231 -6.25 8.03 -16.57
CA LEU A 231 -5.21 7.52 -15.67
C LEU A 231 -5.74 7.34 -14.25
N LEU A 232 -6.50 8.30 -13.70
CA LEU A 232 -7.15 8.14 -12.39
C LEU A 232 -8.06 6.92 -12.35
N ASN A 233 -8.88 6.72 -13.37
CA ASN A 233 -9.75 5.55 -13.45
C ASN A 233 -8.95 4.24 -13.52
N LEU A 234 -7.79 4.22 -14.19
CA LEU A 234 -6.90 3.06 -14.21
C LEU A 234 -6.28 2.78 -12.84
N LEU A 235 -5.79 3.81 -12.14
CA LEU A 235 -5.25 3.69 -10.78
C LEU A 235 -6.30 3.18 -9.79
N TRP A 236 -7.52 3.71 -9.85
CA TRP A 236 -8.61 3.25 -8.98
C TRP A 236 -9.09 1.85 -9.31
N LYS A 237 -9.11 1.45 -10.58
CA LYS A 237 -9.34 0.04 -10.95
C LYS A 237 -8.31 -0.87 -10.32
N ASN A 238 -7.02 -0.50 -10.41
CA ASN A 238 -5.95 -1.24 -9.79
C ASN A 238 -6.10 -1.31 -8.27
N ARG A 239 -6.42 -0.20 -7.60
CA ARG A 239 -6.69 -0.21 -6.14
C ARG A 239 -7.78 -1.21 -5.78
N VAL A 240 -8.92 -1.16 -6.48
CA VAL A 240 -10.10 -1.99 -6.22
C VAL A 240 -9.82 -3.48 -6.45
N ASP A 241 -8.91 -3.82 -7.37
CA ASP A 241 -8.51 -5.21 -7.62
C ASP A 241 -7.81 -5.85 -6.39
N PHE A 242 -7.20 -5.04 -5.53
CA PHE A 242 -6.45 -5.47 -4.35
C PHE A 242 -7.01 -4.85 -3.05
N TYR A 243 -8.28 -4.46 -3.06
CA TYR A 243 -8.97 -3.79 -1.95
C TYR A 243 -9.88 -4.73 -1.20
N PHE A 244 -9.84 -4.69 0.14
CA PHE A 244 -10.88 -5.31 0.97
C PHE A 244 -11.11 -4.54 2.28
N LYS A 245 -12.19 -3.75 2.35
CA LYS A 245 -12.62 -3.04 3.58
C LYS A 245 -11.49 -2.28 4.28
N GLY A 246 -10.71 -1.55 3.49
CA GLY A 246 -9.60 -0.70 3.92
C GLY A 246 -8.22 -1.32 3.73
N THR A 247 -8.12 -2.62 3.45
CA THR A 247 -6.84 -3.34 3.40
C THR A 247 -6.25 -3.44 2.01
N TRP A 248 -4.96 -3.74 1.95
CA TRP A 248 -4.29 -4.23 0.75
C TRP A 248 -4.20 -5.76 0.78
N ILE A 249 -4.54 -6.43 -0.32
CA ILE A 249 -4.50 -7.90 -0.41
C ILE A 249 -3.24 -8.37 -1.12
N GLY A 250 -2.54 -9.32 -0.52
CA GLY A 250 -1.54 -10.15 -1.18
C GLY A 250 -0.11 -9.69 -0.96
N ALA A 251 0.64 -9.46 -2.05
CA ALA A 251 2.05 -9.09 -1.93
C ALA A 251 2.20 -7.65 -1.45
N HIS A 252 3.18 -7.39 -0.58
CA HIS A 252 3.52 -6.08 -0.05
C HIS A 252 4.97 -5.70 -0.33
N SER A 253 5.15 -4.43 -0.66
CA SER A 253 6.44 -3.82 -0.96
C SER A 253 6.49 -2.44 -0.31
N ARG A 254 7.63 -2.07 0.28
CA ARG A 254 7.85 -0.72 0.87
C ARG A 254 6.83 -0.29 1.94
N GLY A 255 6.07 -1.23 2.50
CA GLY A 255 5.27 -1.00 3.70
C GLY A 255 6.16 -0.58 4.86
N LEU A 256 5.64 0.30 5.72
CA LEU A 256 6.21 0.69 7.00
C LEU A 256 5.65 -0.20 8.13
N PRO A 257 6.16 -0.13 9.37
CA PRO A 257 5.64 -0.95 10.47
C PRO A 257 4.14 -0.74 10.75
N HIS A 258 3.57 0.40 10.34
CA HIS A 258 2.13 0.67 10.44
C HIS A 258 1.32 0.14 9.25
N ASP A 259 1.98 -0.25 8.15
CA ASP A 259 1.32 -0.80 6.96
C ASP A 259 1.17 -2.31 7.08
N ILE A 260 2.22 -3.00 7.54
CA ILE A 260 2.24 -4.45 7.65
C ILE A 260 2.56 -4.79 9.10
N PRO A 261 1.72 -5.57 9.80
CA PRO A 261 0.51 -6.27 9.33
C PRO A 261 -0.82 -5.52 9.61
N GLU A 262 -0.81 -4.19 9.67
CA GLU A 262 -1.90 -3.40 10.29
C GLU A 262 -2.74 -2.55 9.32
N ASP A 263 -2.34 -2.41 8.05
CA ASP A 263 -3.02 -1.63 7.00
C ASP A 263 -3.44 -0.21 7.44
N ARG A 264 -2.60 0.52 8.20
CA ARG A 264 -2.98 1.85 8.73
C ARG A 264 -2.89 2.99 7.71
N ASN A 265 -2.43 2.73 6.48
CA ASN A 265 -2.41 3.71 5.39
C ASN A 265 -3.69 3.66 4.54
N ASN A 266 -4.82 3.82 5.22
CA ASN A 266 -6.17 3.57 4.71
C ASN A 266 -7.05 4.83 4.65
N VAL A 267 -6.50 6.01 4.97
CA VAL A 267 -7.28 7.26 5.06
C VAL A 267 -7.96 7.63 3.74
N ILE A 268 -7.28 7.41 2.61
CA ILE A 268 -7.83 7.66 1.28
C ILE A 268 -8.95 6.67 0.98
N ASP A 269 -8.78 5.39 1.33
CA ASP A 269 -9.81 4.37 1.17
C ASP A 269 -11.07 4.68 2.00
N TYR A 270 -10.90 5.19 3.22
CA TYR A 270 -12.01 5.61 4.07
C TYR A 270 -12.85 6.70 3.38
N ILE A 271 -12.19 7.70 2.81
CA ILE A 271 -12.86 8.79 2.09
C ILE A 271 -13.67 8.23 0.90
N GLN A 272 -13.09 7.33 0.11
CA GLN A 272 -13.71 6.80 -1.12
C GLN A 272 -14.81 5.78 -0.86
N PHE A 273 -14.56 4.79 -0.01
CA PHE A 273 -15.44 3.63 0.16
C PHE A 273 -16.26 3.73 1.44
N GLY A 274 -15.60 4.02 2.57
CA GLY A 274 -16.20 4.23 3.89
C GLY A 274 -17.15 3.11 4.33
N ASP A 275 -16.74 1.89 4.02
CA ASP A 275 -17.26 0.57 4.41
C ASP A 275 -16.48 -0.02 5.61
N PHE A 276 -15.62 0.78 6.24
CA PHE A 276 -14.96 0.53 7.52
C PHE A 276 -14.95 1.80 8.38
N ASP A 277 -14.58 1.64 9.65
CA ASP A 277 -14.56 2.74 10.62
C ASP A 277 -13.51 3.81 10.29
N ILE A 278 -13.77 5.04 10.73
CA ILE A 278 -12.81 6.14 10.57
C ILE A 278 -11.46 5.78 11.24
N PRO A 279 -10.31 6.07 10.59
CA PRO A 279 -9.01 5.81 11.17
C PRO A 279 -8.81 6.60 12.47
N LYS A 280 -8.31 5.93 13.52
CA LYS A 280 -7.99 6.59 14.81
C LYS A 280 -6.66 7.35 14.78
N ALA A 281 -5.76 6.94 13.89
CA ALA A 281 -4.43 7.52 13.72
C ALA A 281 -4.22 7.85 12.24
N LEU A 282 -3.37 8.85 11.98
CA LEU A 282 -3.05 9.33 10.63
C LEU A 282 -1.53 9.20 10.41
N PRO A 283 -0.98 7.97 10.33
CA PRO A 283 0.48 7.79 10.18
C PRO A 283 1.00 8.35 8.85
N ARG A 284 0.13 8.45 7.84
CA ARG A 284 0.36 9.11 6.55
C ARG A 284 -0.86 9.92 6.18
N LEU A 285 -0.83 11.21 6.50
CA LEU A 285 -1.90 12.12 6.14
C LEU A 285 -1.82 12.52 4.66
N GLU A 286 -0.61 12.80 4.17
CA GLU A 286 -0.25 13.00 2.76
C GLU A 286 -1.28 13.78 1.89
N GLY A 287 -1.93 14.80 2.47
CA GLY A 287 -2.92 15.60 1.73
C GLY A 287 -4.27 14.91 1.47
N ALA A 288 -4.60 13.79 2.13
CA ALA A 288 -5.79 12.98 1.83
C ALA A 288 -7.12 13.77 1.84
N GLY A 289 -7.29 14.76 2.73
CA GLY A 289 -8.49 15.61 2.78
C GLY A 289 -8.68 16.52 1.55
N PHE A 290 -7.64 16.70 0.74
CA PHE A 290 -7.67 17.54 -0.47
C PHE A 290 -7.96 16.74 -1.74
N LEU A 291 -8.06 15.41 -1.67
CA LEU A 291 -8.39 14.56 -2.81
C LEU A 291 -9.88 14.63 -3.13
N ASN A 292 -10.30 15.72 -3.78
CA ASN A 292 -11.69 15.95 -4.20
C ASN A 292 -12.06 15.23 -5.52
N HIS A 293 -11.63 13.97 -5.68
CA HIS A 293 -12.02 13.11 -6.79
C HIS A 293 -12.76 11.91 -6.24
N GLN A 294 -14.07 11.84 -6.45
CA GLN A 294 -14.86 10.68 -6.09
C GLN A 294 -14.77 9.61 -7.19
N VAL A 295 -14.48 8.37 -6.78
CA VAL A 295 -14.55 7.22 -7.68
C VAL A 295 -15.95 7.02 -8.27
N SER A 296 -16.04 6.37 -9.43
CA SER A 296 -17.34 6.05 -10.04
C SER A 296 -18.15 5.10 -9.15
N ASN A 297 -19.48 5.13 -9.29
CA ASN A 297 -20.36 4.20 -8.57
C ASN A 297 -20.03 2.73 -8.88
N ASP A 298 -19.64 2.42 -10.12
CA ASP A 298 -19.23 1.08 -10.53
C ASP A 298 -18.01 0.58 -9.73
N LEU A 299 -16.98 1.44 -9.57
CA LEU A 299 -15.81 1.10 -8.78
C LEU A 299 -16.12 1.03 -7.28
N ASN A 300 -17.00 1.91 -6.78
CA ASN A 300 -17.45 1.87 -5.39
C ASN A 300 -18.23 0.58 -5.09
N ASP A 301 -19.17 0.19 -5.96
CA ASP A 301 -19.95 -1.04 -5.83
C ASP A 301 -19.03 -2.25 -5.90
N ARG A 302 -18.07 -2.26 -6.84
CA ARG A 302 -17.09 -3.34 -6.98
C ARG A 302 -16.20 -3.50 -5.73
N ALA A 303 -15.84 -2.40 -5.07
CA ALA A 303 -15.01 -2.39 -3.88
C ALA A 303 -15.76 -2.74 -2.58
N THR A 304 -17.08 -2.54 -2.54
CA THR A 304 -17.85 -2.64 -1.27
C THR A 304 -18.89 -3.75 -1.29
N SER A 305 -19.29 -4.24 -2.46
CA SER A 305 -20.38 -5.23 -2.62
C SER A 305 -19.87 -6.64 -2.88
N HIS A 306 -19.15 -7.23 -1.92
CA HIS A 306 -18.63 -8.59 -1.99
C HIS A 306 -19.63 -9.67 -1.52
N LYS A 307 -20.79 -9.76 -2.17
CA LYS A 307 -21.82 -10.77 -1.81
C LYS A 307 -21.50 -12.19 -2.32
N LYS A 308 -20.56 -12.30 -3.25
CA LYS A 308 -20.12 -13.58 -3.84
C LYS A 308 -18.62 -13.57 -3.86
N ALA A 309 -18.05 -14.77 -3.75
CA ALA A 309 -16.62 -14.94 -3.93
C ALA A 309 -16.18 -14.46 -5.31
N LEU A 310 -15.03 -13.79 -5.37
CA LEU A 310 -14.42 -13.24 -6.57
C LEU A 310 -12.97 -13.73 -6.68
N GLU A 311 -12.59 -14.17 -7.88
CA GLU A 311 -11.19 -14.43 -8.23
C GLU A 311 -10.69 -13.33 -9.17
N ILE A 312 -9.51 -12.80 -8.88
CA ILE A 312 -8.82 -11.79 -9.70
C ILE A 312 -7.45 -12.36 -10.06
N LYS A 313 -7.14 -12.32 -11.36
CA LYS A 313 -5.91 -12.85 -11.95
C LYS A 313 -5.27 -11.76 -12.80
N LYS A 314 -4.20 -11.17 -12.27
CA LYS A 314 -3.54 -10.00 -12.86
C LYS A 314 -2.10 -10.29 -13.24
N LYS A 315 -1.64 -9.79 -14.39
CA LYS A 315 -0.24 -9.88 -14.79
C LYS A 315 0.40 -8.52 -14.96
N ILE A 316 1.68 -8.46 -14.66
CA ILE A 316 2.54 -7.33 -14.99
C ILE A 316 3.66 -7.88 -15.86
N ASN A 317 3.83 -7.31 -17.04
CA ASN A 317 4.90 -7.65 -17.95
C ASN A 317 6.14 -6.86 -17.53
N MET A 318 7.16 -7.53 -16.99
CA MET A 318 8.35 -6.87 -16.48
C MET A 318 9.19 -6.32 -17.64
N TYR A 319 9.73 -5.12 -17.44
CA TYR A 319 10.52 -4.43 -18.45
C TYR A 319 11.66 -3.68 -17.76
N MET A 320 12.90 -4.01 -18.12
CA MET A 320 14.07 -3.55 -17.37
C MET A 320 14.51 -2.13 -17.75
N GLU A 321 14.36 -1.70 -19.02
CA GLU A 321 14.84 -0.39 -19.52
C GLU A 321 14.12 -0.02 -20.83
N ARG A 322 13.88 1.27 -21.15
CA ARG A 322 13.24 1.83 -22.39
C ARG A 322 13.66 1.24 -23.75
N ASP A 323 14.68 0.39 -23.80
CA ASP A 323 15.15 -0.32 -25.00
C ASP A 323 15.37 -1.85 -24.84
N LYS A 324 15.03 -2.47 -23.69
CA LYS A 324 15.23 -3.92 -23.44
C LYS A 324 13.94 -4.61 -22.99
N VAL A 325 13.33 -5.33 -23.93
CA VAL A 325 12.22 -6.25 -23.64
C VAL A 325 12.80 -7.49 -22.95
N ASN A 326 12.53 -7.66 -21.66
CA ASN A 326 12.56 -8.98 -21.05
C ASN A 326 11.11 -9.51 -21.03
N HIS A 327 10.91 -10.78 -21.35
CA HIS A 327 9.57 -11.38 -21.46
C HIS A 327 9.13 -12.08 -20.17
N GLU A 328 9.64 -11.65 -19.02
CA GLU A 328 9.23 -12.22 -17.73
C GLU A 328 7.98 -11.48 -17.25
N ALA A 329 6.87 -12.19 -17.13
CA ALA A 329 5.64 -11.67 -16.52
C ALA A 329 5.55 -12.18 -15.09
N ILE A 330 5.06 -11.31 -14.21
CA ILE A 330 4.66 -11.70 -12.86
C ILE A 330 3.14 -11.76 -12.76
N HIS A 331 2.65 -12.67 -11.93
CA HIS A 331 1.26 -13.02 -11.84
C HIS A 331 0.76 -12.83 -10.40
N HIS A 332 -0.31 -12.08 -10.25
CA HIS A 332 -1.02 -11.81 -9.02
C HIS A 332 -2.32 -12.59 -8.97
N TYR A 333 -2.54 -13.29 -7.86
CA TYR A 333 -3.78 -13.99 -7.58
C TYR A 333 -4.44 -13.36 -6.35
N VAL A 334 -5.74 -13.12 -6.45
CA VAL A 334 -6.59 -12.73 -5.31
C VAL A 334 -7.86 -13.55 -5.33
N TYR A 335 -8.24 -14.06 -4.17
CA TYR A 335 -9.55 -14.63 -3.90
C TYR A 335 -10.19 -13.85 -2.76
N MET A 336 -11.42 -13.40 -2.96
CA MET A 336 -12.09 -12.50 -2.03
C MET A 336 -13.51 -12.95 -1.76
N THR A 337 -13.91 -12.97 -0.49
CA THR A 337 -15.27 -13.25 -0.03
C THR A 337 -15.85 -12.02 0.69
N SER A 338 -17.02 -12.16 1.33
CA SER A 338 -17.57 -11.13 2.20
C SER A 338 -16.75 -10.92 3.49
N ASP A 339 -16.00 -11.93 3.93
CA ASP A 339 -15.46 -12.03 5.30
C ASP A 339 -13.94 -12.06 5.35
N TYR A 340 -13.30 -12.53 4.28
CA TYR A 340 -11.84 -12.54 4.13
C TYR A 340 -11.44 -12.42 2.67
N ALA A 341 -10.20 -12.02 2.45
CA ALA A 341 -9.51 -12.12 1.19
C ALA A 341 -8.21 -12.88 1.39
N LEU A 342 -7.68 -13.45 0.32
CA LEU A 342 -6.33 -13.98 0.29
C LEU A 342 -5.71 -13.72 -1.05
N GLY A 343 -4.39 -13.62 -1.11
CA GLY A 343 -3.72 -13.40 -2.37
C GLY A 343 -2.22 -13.35 -2.25
N GLY A 344 -1.58 -13.10 -3.38
CA GLY A 344 -0.14 -13.00 -3.46
C GLY A 344 0.36 -13.03 -4.90
N ILE A 345 1.68 -13.19 -5.03
CA ILE A 345 2.40 -13.21 -6.30
C ILE A 345 3.08 -14.58 -6.51
N TRP A 346 2.91 -15.19 -7.69
CA TRP A 346 3.42 -16.54 -7.95
C TRP A 346 4.95 -16.58 -8.07
N GLU A 347 5.51 -15.61 -8.78
CA GLU A 347 6.94 -15.43 -9.02
C GLU A 347 7.57 -14.57 -7.92
N ARG A 348 8.90 -14.66 -7.81
CA ARG A 348 9.70 -13.75 -6.98
C ARG A 348 10.59 -12.95 -7.92
N THR A 349 10.55 -11.62 -7.81
CA THR A 349 11.42 -10.74 -8.60
C THR A 349 12.47 -10.10 -7.71
N GLU A 350 13.72 -10.05 -8.16
CA GLU A 350 14.79 -9.31 -7.47
C GLU A 350 14.64 -7.78 -7.64
N GLU A 351 13.72 -7.35 -8.50
CA GLU A 351 13.60 -5.96 -8.95
C GLU A 351 13.28 -4.96 -7.84
N HIS A 352 12.90 -5.45 -6.66
CA HIS A 352 12.84 -4.66 -5.46
C HIS A 352 13.58 -5.38 -4.34
N MET A 353 14.73 -4.84 -3.91
CA MET A 353 15.28 -5.09 -2.57
C MET A 353 14.33 -4.63 -1.43
N ASN A 354 13.01 -4.62 -1.67
CA ASN A 354 11.95 -4.10 -0.82
C ASN A 354 10.64 -4.90 -0.94
N GLU A 355 10.58 -6.01 -1.69
CA GLU A 355 9.46 -6.94 -1.61
C GLU A 355 9.52 -7.60 -0.23
N GLN A 356 8.70 -7.06 0.65
CA GLN A 356 8.68 -7.34 2.07
C GLN A 356 7.91 -8.63 2.34
N HIS A 357 6.85 -8.84 1.58
CA HIS A 357 5.97 -9.96 1.83
C HIS A 357 5.24 -10.45 0.58
N ARG A 358 5.09 -11.77 0.41
CA ARG A 358 4.60 -12.38 -0.85
C ARG A 358 3.12 -12.69 -0.91
N TRP A 359 2.51 -13.00 0.22
CA TRP A 359 1.15 -13.51 0.27
C TRP A 359 0.55 -13.37 1.65
N ASP A 360 -0.72 -13.05 1.72
CA ASP A 360 -1.43 -13.00 2.98
C ASP A 360 -2.84 -13.59 2.85
N VAL A 361 -3.41 -13.93 4.00
CA VAL A 361 -4.84 -13.86 4.20
C VAL A 361 -5.13 -12.55 4.93
N THR A 362 -6.04 -11.77 4.37
CA THR A 362 -6.41 -10.46 4.87
C THR A 362 -7.86 -10.45 5.32
N LEU A 363 -8.08 -9.92 6.52
CA LEU A 363 -9.38 -9.69 7.15
C LEU A 363 -9.72 -8.20 7.10
N PRO A 364 -10.99 -7.80 7.30
CA PRO A 364 -11.36 -6.38 7.36
C PRO A 364 -10.54 -5.65 8.41
N ILE A 365 -10.27 -4.35 8.22
CA ILE A 365 -9.51 -3.56 9.19
C ILE A 365 -10.14 -3.67 10.58
N GLN A 366 -9.32 -4.06 11.55
CA GLN A 366 -9.74 -4.24 12.93
C GLN A 366 -9.31 -3.04 13.77
N THR A 367 -10.13 -2.70 14.77
CA THR A 367 -9.80 -1.61 15.71
C THR A 367 -8.93 -2.08 16.89
N ASP A 368 -8.79 -3.39 17.08
CA ASP A 368 -7.99 -4.02 18.13
C ASP A 368 -7.24 -5.25 17.59
N GLY A 369 -6.02 -5.04 17.12
CA GLY A 369 -5.16 -6.09 16.59
C GLY A 369 -4.74 -5.86 15.15
N ILE A 370 -4.02 -6.83 14.62
CA ILE A 370 -3.63 -6.90 13.21
C ILE A 370 -4.72 -7.59 12.39
N ASN A 371 -4.75 -7.35 11.08
CA ASN A 371 -5.78 -7.87 10.18
C ASN A 371 -5.23 -8.82 9.11
N GLN A 372 -3.94 -9.14 9.15
CA GLN A 372 -3.28 -10.03 8.20
C GLN A 372 -2.77 -11.31 8.89
N ALA A 373 -2.81 -12.42 8.16
CA ALA A 373 -2.27 -13.71 8.55
C ALA A 373 -1.33 -14.24 7.47
N TYR A 374 -0.09 -14.56 7.82
CA TYR A 374 0.90 -15.00 6.86
C TYR A 374 2.10 -15.71 7.48
N PHE A 375 2.95 -16.30 6.63
CA PHE A 375 4.21 -16.92 7.02
C PHE A 375 5.35 -16.48 6.11
N PHE A 376 6.53 -16.26 6.68
CA PHE A 376 7.72 -15.86 5.94
C PHE A 376 8.99 -16.46 6.54
N HIS A 377 10.01 -16.66 5.68
CA HIS A 377 11.36 -16.91 6.15
C HIS A 377 12.10 -15.57 6.27
N PRO A 378 12.72 -15.25 7.42
CA PRO A 378 13.44 -13.99 7.63
C PRO A 378 14.57 -13.73 6.62
N SER A 379 14.65 -12.52 6.07
CA SER A 379 15.81 -12.06 5.30
C SER A 379 16.95 -11.58 6.21
N GLU A 380 18.07 -11.13 5.61
CA GLU A 380 19.20 -10.55 6.36
C GLU A 380 18.84 -9.22 7.04
N ASP A 381 17.85 -8.49 6.51
CA ASP A 381 17.38 -7.21 7.04
C ASP A 381 16.33 -7.38 8.16
N TYR A 382 15.91 -8.61 8.44
CA TYR A 382 14.94 -8.88 9.48
C TYR A 382 15.48 -8.55 10.87
N VAL A 383 14.69 -7.79 11.62
CA VAL A 383 14.90 -7.51 13.05
C VAL A 383 13.68 -7.98 13.81
N ALA A 384 13.88 -8.60 14.98
CA ALA A 384 12.77 -9.03 15.81
C ALA A 384 11.84 -7.85 16.18
N GLY A 385 10.54 -8.02 15.96
CA GLY A 385 9.54 -6.95 16.07
C GLY A 385 9.25 -6.22 14.75
N ASP A 386 9.90 -6.61 13.67
CA ASP A 386 9.68 -6.08 12.33
C ASP A 386 9.36 -7.22 11.34
N GLU A 387 8.11 -7.69 11.36
CA GLU A 387 7.66 -8.88 10.62
C GLU A 387 7.41 -8.64 9.12
N ARG A 388 8.22 -7.77 8.50
CA ARG A 388 8.07 -7.34 7.11
C ARG A 388 9.15 -7.87 6.18
N HIS A 389 10.23 -8.47 6.67
CA HIS A 389 11.41 -8.72 5.83
C HIS A 389 11.53 -10.20 5.45
N GLU A 390 10.83 -10.59 4.38
CA GLU A 390 10.88 -11.94 3.79
C GLU A 390 12.10 -12.15 2.88
N SER A 391 12.69 -13.34 2.94
CA SER A 391 13.76 -13.78 2.04
C SER A 391 13.24 -14.44 0.75
N ASN A 392 14.11 -14.62 -0.24
CA ASN A 392 13.81 -15.29 -1.51
C ASN A 392 13.67 -16.83 -1.45
N ARG A 393 13.45 -17.42 -0.27
CA ARG A 393 13.51 -18.89 -0.07
C ARG A 393 12.15 -19.59 -0.15
N SER A 394 11.09 -18.86 -0.47
CA SER A 394 9.73 -19.38 -0.52
C SER A 394 9.28 -19.69 -1.96
N ASN A 395 8.47 -20.73 -2.12
CA ASN A 395 7.59 -20.88 -3.28
C ASN A 395 6.15 -21.01 -2.79
N VAL A 396 5.22 -20.43 -3.52
CA VAL A 396 3.82 -20.31 -3.11
C VAL A 396 2.88 -20.93 -4.14
N MET A 397 1.73 -21.38 -3.69
CA MET A 397 0.61 -21.83 -4.50
C MET A 397 -0.68 -21.26 -3.93
N PHE A 398 -1.54 -20.76 -4.81
CA PHE A 398 -2.86 -20.23 -4.47
C PHE A 398 -3.96 -21.02 -5.17
N ASN A 399 -5.06 -21.29 -4.46
CA ASN A 399 -6.29 -21.76 -5.09
C ASN A 399 -7.47 -21.45 -4.18
N LYS A 400 -8.28 -20.48 -4.59
CA LYS A 400 -9.45 -19.98 -3.86
C LYS A 400 -9.10 -19.68 -2.41
N ASN A 401 -9.55 -20.52 -1.50
CA ASN A 401 -9.51 -20.36 -0.07
C ASN A 401 -8.27 -21.02 0.59
N VAL A 402 -7.34 -21.54 -0.22
CA VAL A 402 -6.12 -22.22 0.24
C VAL A 402 -4.86 -21.53 -0.30
N ILE A 403 -3.88 -21.35 0.60
CA ILE A 403 -2.49 -21.03 0.27
C ILE A 403 -1.58 -22.16 0.76
N ALA A 404 -0.63 -22.59 -0.08
CA ALA A 404 0.45 -23.48 0.33
C ALA A 404 1.80 -22.84 0.00
N ALA A 405 2.76 -22.95 0.92
CA ALA A 405 4.10 -22.43 0.75
C ALA A 405 5.17 -23.44 1.19
N THR A 406 6.21 -23.58 0.37
CA THR A 406 7.43 -24.35 0.68
C THR A 406 8.58 -23.38 0.95
N TYR A 407 9.50 -23.77 1.84
CA TYR A 407 10.68 -22.99 2.21
C TYR A 407 11.93 -23.86 2.20
N ASP A 408 12.92 -23.51 1.38
CA ASP A 408 14.24 -24.16 1.37
C ASP A 408 15.23 -23.36 2.24
N LEU A 409 15.52 -23.88 3.43
CA LEU A 409 16.40 -23.28 4.43
C LEU A 409 17.71 -24.08 4.60
N THR A 410 17.99 -25.05 3.73
CA THR A 410 19.13 -25.99 3.84
C THR A 410 20.48 -25.27 3.94
N ASN A 411 20.60 -24.14 3.26
CA ASN A 411 21.78 -23.28 3.20
C ASN A 411 21.51 -21.87 3.79
N SER A 412 20.54 -21.74 4.68
CA SER A 412 20.22 -20.47 5.36
C SER A 412 20.96 -20.36 6.69
N GLY A 413 21.39 -19.15 7.05
CA GLY A 413 21.82 -18.85 8.43
C GLY A 413 20.66 -18.86 9.44
N CYS A 414 19.43 -18.85 8.93
CA CYS A 414 18.19 -18.88 9.69
C CYS A 414 17.38 -20.13 9.29
N ASN A 415 17.14 -21.06 10.22
CA ASN A 415 16.47 -22.34 9.97
C ASN A 415 15.04 -22.35 10.52
N HIS A 416 14.32 -21.24 10.40
CA HIS A 416 12.93 -21.17 10.85
C HIS A 416 12.06 -20.27 9.97
N VAL A 417 10.77 -20.57 9.97
CA VAL A 417 9.72 -19.75 9.38
C VAL A 417 8.94 -19.07 10.51
N ILE A 418 8.65 -17.79 10.34
CA ILE A 418 7.84 -17.00 11.26
C ILE A 418 6.42 -16.92 10.72
N GLY A 419 5.44 -17.23 11.56
CA GLY A 419 4.02 -17.00 11.29
C GLY A 419 3.53 -15.79 12.05
N VAL A 420 2.73 -14.95 11.40
CA VAL A 420 2.05 -13.79 11.99
C VAL A 420 0.56 -14.05 11.87
N LEU A 421 -0.14 -14.11 13.01
CA LEU A 421 -1.57 -14.41 13.05
C LEU A 421 -2.36 -13.34 13.82
N PRO A 422 -3.55 -12.98 13.34
CA PRO A 422 -4.43 -12.04 14.04
C PRO A 422 -4.95 -12.63 15.35
N LYS A 423 -5.44 -11.74 16.22
CA LYS A 423 -6.12 -12.14 17.46
C LYS A 423 -7.32 -13.00 17.14
N GLY A 424 -7.45 -14.12 17.83
CA GLY A 424 -8.60 -15.00 17.69
C GLY A 424 -8.62 -16.09 18.74
N SER A 425 -9.65 -16.92 18.65
CA SER A 425 -9.71 -18.17 19.41
C SER A 425 -8.92 -19.23 18.66
N TRP A 426 -7.78 -19.66 19.20
CA TRP A 426 -6.88 -20.63 18.57
C TRP A 426 -6.81 -21.92 19.39
N LEU A 427 -7.04 -23.05 18.73
CA LEU A 427 -6.73 -24.40 19.21
C LEU A 427 -5.38 -24.81 18.62
N ILE A 428 -4.42 -25.08 19.49
CA ILE A 428 -3.01 -25.32 19.12
C ILE A 428 -2.71 -26.80 19.34
N GLU A 429 -2.20 -27.46 18.31
CA GLU A 429 -1.62 -28.80 18.36
C GLU A 429 -0.13 -28.76 17.99
N GLU A 430 0.51 -29.93 17.97
CA GLU A 430 1.96 -30.04 17.70
C GLU A 430 2.34 -29.43 16.35
N THR A 431 1.60 -29.75 15.28
CA THR A 431 1.88 -29.29 13.90
C THR A 431 0.69 -28.61 13.22
N ASN A 432 -0.41 -28.38 13.96
CA ASN A 432 -1.64 -27.82 13.41
C ASN A 432 -2.18 -26.71 14.30
N LEU A 433 -2.81 -25.71 13.68
CA LEU A 433 -3.60 -24.70 14.38
C LEU A 433 -4.98 -24.59 13.74
N TYR A 434 -5.98 -24.44 14.59
CA TYR A 434 -7.36 -24.18 14.17
C TYR A 434 -7.85 -22.91 14.85
N GLY A 435 -8.20 -21.90 14.07
CA GLY A 435 -8.57 -20.57 14.55
C GLY A 435 -10.00 -20.18 14.20
N LEU A 436 -10.61 -19.37 15.05
CA LEU A 436 -11.74 -18.50 14.68
C LEU A 436 -11.31 -17.06 14.94
N VAL A 437 -11.25 -16.27 13.86
CA VAL A 437 -10.91 -14.85 13.88
C VAL A 437 -12.06 -14.11 13.21
N ASP A 438 -12.74 -13.25 13.97
CA ASP A 438 -13.99 -12.61 13.57
C ASP A 438 -14.99 -13.62 12.96
N GLN A 439 -15.34 -13.47 11.67
CA GLN A 439 -16.27 -14.36 10.95
C GLN A 439 -15.55 -15.39 10.06
N SER A 440 -14.29 -15.73 10.35
CA SER A 440 -13.51 -16.66 9.53
C SER A 440 -12.80 -17.72 10.35
N TYR A 441 -12.96 -18.97 9.91
CA TYR A 441 -12.23 -20.12 10.42
C TYR A 441 -10.91 -20.29 9.66
N PHE A 442 -9.85 -20.63 10.39
CA PHE A 442 -8.51 -20.85 9.85
C PHE A 442 -8.02 -22.25 10.19
N ALA A 443 -7.57 -23.02 9.21
CA ALA A 443 -6.82 -24.25 9.41
C ALA A 443 -5.39 -24.04 8.90
N ILE A 444 -4.41 -24.24 9.78
CA ILE A 444 -3.00 -24.08 9.46
C ILE A 444 -2.29 -25.40 9.73
N HIS A 445 -1.62 -25.93 8.72
CA HIS A 445 -0.81 -27.13 8.79
C HIS A 445 0.65 -26.76 8.57
N LEU A 446 1.50 -27.15 9.51
CA LEU A 446 2.94 -26.90 9.48
C LEU A 446 3.70 -28.22 9.33
N MET A 447 4.81 -28.19 8.58
CA MET A 447 5.67 -29.35 8.40
C MET A 447 6.31 -29.81 9.71
N HIS A 448 6.65 -28.87 10.59
CA HIS A 448 7.33 -29.11 11.86
C HIS A 448 6.53 -28.60 13.05
N SER A 449 6.90 -29.06 14.23
CA SER A 449 6.43 -28.46 15.48
C SER A 449 6.89 -27.01 15.59
N PHE A 450 6.12 -26.20 16.30
CA PHE A 450 6.38 -24.77 16.41
C PHE A 450 6.27 -24.29 17.86
N SER A 451 6.92 -23.16 18.12
CA SER A 451 6.67 -22.35 19.31
C SER A 451 5.75 -21.19 18.96
N HIS A 452 5.05 -20.66 19.97
CA HIS A 452 4.18 -19.52 19.78
C HIS A 452 4.34 -18.48 20.90
N GLU A 453 4.16 -17.21 20.56
CA GLU A 453 4.15 -16.09 21.49
C GLU A 453 2.89 -15.26 21.27
N LYS A 454 2.14 -14.99 22.34
CA LYS A 454 1.00 -14.08 22.29
C LYS A 454 1.49 -12.66 22.59
N LYS A 455 1.30 -11.75 21.64
CA LYS A 455 1.54 -10.32 21.80
C LYS A 455 0.23 -9.62 22.15
N GLU A 456 0.32 -8.31 22.39
CA GLU A 456 -0.84 -7.49 22.69
C GLU A 456 -1.85 -7.45 21.55
N ASP A 457 -1.41 -7.54 20.30
CA ASP A 457 -2.19 -7.29 19.08
C ASP A 457 -2.21 -8.47 18.08
N ARG A 458 -1.37 -9.49 18.29
CA ARG A 458 -1.17 -10.64 17.39
C ARG A 458 -0.66 -11.89 18.10
N MET A 459 -0.56 -13.00 17.38
CA MET A 459 0.18 -14.19 17.80
C MET A 459 1.32 -14.44 16.79
N LEU A 460 2.52 -14.64 17.31
CA LEU A 460 3.69 -15.01 16.51
C LEU A 460 3.94 -16.52 16.64
N LEU A 461 4.29 -17.16 15.54
CA LEU A 461 4.69 -18.56 15.47
C LEU A 461 6.11 -18.68 14.97
N LYS A 462 6.83 -19.70 15.43
CA LYS A 462 8.16 -20.05 14.92
C LYS A 462 8.25 -21.55 14.70
N SER A 463 8.30 -21.95 13.42
CA SER A 463 8.48 -23.34 12.97
C SER A 463 9.95 -23.57 12.59
N GLU A 464 10.64 -24.49 13.25
CA GLU A 464 12.07 -24.77 13.01
C GLU A 464 12.25 -25.94 12.03
N GLY A 465 13.25 -25.86 11.15
CA GLY A 465 13.57 -26.90 10.17
C GLY A 465 14.47 -26.39 9.04
N LYS A 466 15.22 -27.29 8.40
CA LYS A 466 16.02 -26.95 7.21
C LYS A 466 15.18 -26.90 5.94
N GLU A 467 14.11 -27.67 5.92
CA GLU A 467 13.04 -27.62 4.94
C GLU A 467 11.79 -27.27 5.72
N ASN A 468 10.91 -26.42 5.20
CA ASN A 468 9.68 -26.08 5.90
C ASN A 468 8.51 -25.94 4.93
N GLY A 469 7.31 -26.13 5.44
CA GLY A 469 6.09 -26.11 4.65
C GLY A 469 4.92 -25.61 5.47
N VAL A 470 4.06 -24.84 4.82
CA VAL A 470 2.85 -24.27 5.41
C VAL A 470 1.69 -24.50 4.45
N VAL A 471 0.55 -24.92 4.97
CA VAL A 471 -0.75 -24.83 4.29
C VAL A 471 -1.68 -24.03 5.18
N MET A 472 -2.34 -23.03 4.62
CA MET A 472 -3.38 -22.25 5.27
C MET A 472 -4.67 -22.34 4.46
N GLU A 473 -5.74 -22.84 5.08
CA GLU A 473 -7.09 -22.81 4.52
C GLU A 473 -7.98 -21.93 5.39
N VAL A 474 -8.79 -21.10 4.74
CA VAL A 474 -9.69 -20.16 5.41
C VAL A 474 -11.08 -20.30 4.83
N ILE A 475 -12.12 -20.26 5.66
CA ILE A 475 -13.51 -20.20 5.21
C ILE A 475 -14.32 -19.29 6.12
N SER A 476 -15.37 -18.67 5.60
CA SER A 476 -16.25 -17.86 6.45
C SER A 476 -17.10 -18.74 7.37
N THR A 477 -17.61 -18.18 8.46
CA THR A 477 -18.58 -18.88 9.32
C THR A 477 -19.88 -19.20 8.58
N GLU A 478 -20.26 -18.36 7.61
CA GLU A 478 -21.42 -18.61 6.73
C GLU A 478 -21.16 -19.83 5.84
N GLU A 479 -19.99 -19.89 5.20
CA GLU A 479 -19.59 -21.03 4.36
C GLU A 479 -19.47 -22.32 5.18
N ALA A 480 -18.84 -22.26 6.34
CA ALA A 480 -18.71 -23.39 7.26
C ALA A 480 -20.09 -23.96 7.67
N SER A 481 -21.10 -23.10 7.82
CA SER A 481 -22.46 -23.53 8.18
C SER A 481 -23.09 -24.45 7.12
N GLN A 482 -22.71 -24.31 5.85
CA GLN A 482 -23.15 -25.17 4.74
C GLN A 482 -22.63 -26.61 4.90
N TYR A 483 -21.53 -26.77 5.64
CA TYR A 483 -20.94 -28.06 6.02
C TYR A 483 -21.38 -28.53 7.42
N ASN A 484 -22.40 -27.90 8.02
CA ASN A 484 -22.85 -28.13 9.40
C ASN A 484 -21.76 -27.85 10.46
N ILE A 485 -20.83 -26.94 10.16
CA ILE A 485 -19.81 -26.49 11.09
C ILE A 485 -20.28 -25.19 11.73
N THR A 486 -20.55 -25.23 13.04
CA THR A 486 -21.08 -24.09 13.81
C THR A 486 -20.20 -23.70 14.99
N SER A 487 -19.07 -24.39 15.17
CA SER A 487 -18.13 -24.12 16.25
C SER A 487 -16.71 -24.47 15.85
N LEU A 488 -15.74 -23.84 16.53
CA LEU A 488 -14.31 -24.08 16.30
C LEU A 488 -13.91 -25.56 16.51
N ASN A 489 -14.53 -26.26 17.47
CA ASN A 489 -14.28 -27.68 17.69
C ASN A 489 -14.79 -28.54 16.52
N GLN A 490 -15.97 -28.23 15.96
CA GLN A 490 -16.49 -28.92 14.79
C GLN A 490 -15.63 -28.64 13.56
N PHE A 491 -15.15 -27.40 13.40
CA PHE A 491 -14.25 -27.02 12.33
C PHE A 491 -12.95 -27.84 12.41
N LYS A 492 -12.30 -27.86 13.59
CA LYS A 492 -11.14 -28.71 13.88
C LYS A 492 -11.38 -30.17 13.49
N SER A 493 -12.48 -30.79 13.97
CA SER A 493 -12.79 -32.18 13.66
C SER A 493 -13.05 -32.45 12.16
N SER A 494 -13.47 -31.45 11.40
CA SER A 494 -13.58 -31.55 9.94
C SER A 494 -12.18 -31.53 9.30
N MET A 495 -11.36 -30.55 9.66
CA MET A 495 -10.04 -30.32 9.07
C MET A 495 -8.99 -31.36 9.48
N GLU A 496 -9.16 -32.02 10.62
CA GLU A 496 -8.33 -33.18 11.03
C GLU A 496 -8.40 -34.36 10.05
N LYS A 497 -9.46 -34.44 9.23
CA LYS A 497 -9.61 -35.46 8.18
C LYS A 497 -8.87 -35.08 6.89
N GLN A 498 -8.43 -33.84 6.77
CA GLN A 498 -7.86 -33.23 5.56
C GLN A 498 -6.44 -32.70 5.84
N LYS A 499 -5.61 -33.48 6.54
CA LYS A 499 -4.25 -33.04 6.89
C LYS A 499 -3.37 -32.87 5.65
N ALA A 500 -2.57 -31.81 5.63
CA ALA A 500 -1.51 -31.65 4.66
C ALA A 500 -0.46 -32.78 4.79
N ILE A 501 -0.01 -33.28 3.64
CA ILE A 501 1.04 -34.30 3.55
C ILE A 501 2.31 -33.62 3.03
N PHE A 502 3.32 -33.53 3.90
CA PHE A 502 4.65 -33.01 3.57
C PHE A 502 5.60 -34.18 3.28
N GLN A 503 6.28 -34.16 2.14
CA GLN A 503 7.19 -35.22 1.69
C GLN A 503 8.47 -34.62 1.12
N ILE A 504 9.62 -35.12 1.58
CA ILE A 504 10.90 -34.90 0.91
C ILE A 504 11.14 -36.10 -0.01
N ASN A 505 11.26 -35.84 -1.30
CA ASN A 505 11.46 -36.87 -2.31
C ASN A 505 12.95 -37.18 -2.53
N ASP A 506 13.26 -38.33 -3.13
CA ASP A 506 14.63 -38.80 -3.39
C ASP A 506 15.45 -37.85 -4.29
N ASN A 507 14.77 -37.04 -5.10
CA ASN A 507 15.36 -35.99 -5.95
C ASN A 507 15.59 -34.66 -5.21
N ASN A 508 15.53 -34.64 -3.88
CA ASN A 508 15.72 -33.46 -3.04
C ASN A 508 14.69 -32.35 -3.34
N THR A 509 13.43 -32.73 -3.58
CA THR A 509 12.31 -31.79 -3.65
C THR A 509 11.43 -31.89 -2.41
N LEU A 510 10.90 -30.75 -1.96
CA LEU A 510 9.84 -30.70 -0.96
C LEU A 510 8.49 -30.63 -1.68
N LYS A 511 7.64 -31.60 -1.40
CA LYS A 511 6.28 -31.71 -1.92
C LYS A 511 5.24 -31.56 -0.80
N ILE A 512 4.22 -30.76 -1.06
CA ILE A 512 3.03 -30.63 -0.23
C ILE A 512 1.84 -31.12 -1.04
N ASN A 513 1.08 -32.08 -0.51
CA ASN A 513 -0.24 -32.44 -1.04
C ASN A 513 -1.31 -32.06 -0.03
N TYR A 514 -2.41 -31.48 -0.50
CA TYR A 514 -3.51 -31.04 0.35
C TYR A 514 -4.86 -31.22 -0.37
N GLN A 515 -5.91 -31.55 0.39
CA GLN A 515 -7.28 -31.58 -0.12
C GLN A 515 -8.10 -30.55 0.65
N SER A 516 -8.64 -29.55 -0.05
CA SER A 516 -9.43 -28.49 0.58
C SER A 516 -10.77 -28.99 1.10
N ILE A 517 -11.46 -28.18 1.90
CA ILE A 517 -12.84 -28.45 2.33
C ILE A 517 -13.80 -28.50 1.14
N HIS A 518 -13.47 -27.81 0.05
CA HIS A 518 -14.17 -27.86 -1.23
C HIS A 518 -13.77 -29.04 -2.11
N THR A 519 -12.95 -29.96 -1.59
CA THR A 519 -12.48 -31.18 -2.25
C THR A 519 -11.49 -30.99 -3.40
N ASP A 520 -11.04 -29.75 -3.66
CA ASP A 520 -9.96 -29.48 -4.60
C ASP A 520 -8.67 -30.13 -4.09
N SER A 521 -7.94 -30.82 -4.96
CA SER A 521 -6.66 -31.46 -4.65
C SER A 521 -5.51 -30.58 -5.11
N LEU A 522 -4.67 -30.12 -4.19
CA LEU A 522 -3.57 -29.20 -4.43
C LEU A 522 -2.24 -29.93 -4.25
N SER A 523 -1.28 -29.66 -5.15
CA SER A 523 0.09 -30.10 -4.98
C SER A 523 1.08 -29.01 -5.39
N ILE A 524 2.02 -28.69 -4.50
CA ILE A 524 3.21 -27.88 -4.81
C ILE A 524 4.45 -28.71 -4.57
N GLU A 525 5.38 -28.70 -5.53
CA GLU A 525 6.66 -29.37 -5.45
C GLU A 525 7.78 -28.39 -5.83
N SER A 526 8.74 -28.20 -4.93
CA SER A 526 9.83 -27.24 -5.10
C SER A 526 11.18 -27.90 -4.86
N SER A 527 12.17 -27.52 -5.67
CA SER A 527 13.56 -27.94 -5.46
C SER A 527 14.11 -27.38 -4.15
N LEU A 528 14.90 -28.20 -3.43
CA LEU A 528 15.71 -27.78 -2.27
C LEU A 528 17.17 -27.46 -2.69
N ASP A 529 17.37 -27.11 -3.97
CA ASP A 529 18.62 -26.54 -4.49
C ASP A 529 18.36 -25.15 -5.05
N LEU A 530 18.96 -24.13 -4.42
CA LEU A 530 18.87 -22.72 -4.82
C LEU A 530 19.26 -22.44 -6.28
N LYS A 531 20.00 -23.35 -6.93
CA LYS A 531 20.37 -23.22 -8.35
C LYS A 531 19.22 -23.55 -9.29
N GLU A 532 18.27 -24.37 -8.85
CA GLU A 532 17.09 -24.75 -9.62
C GLU A 532 15.84 -24.12 -9.03
N LYS A 533 15.43 -22.94 -9.52
CA LYS A 533 14.16 -22.30 -9.15
C LYS A 533 12.93 -22.98 -9.80
N ASN A 534 12.94 -24.30 -9.86
CA ASN A 534 11.83 -25.07 -10.42
C ASN A 534 10.78 -25.33 -9.35
N CYS A 535 9.56 -24.84 -9.60
CA CYS A 535 8.39 -25.10 -8.78
C CYS A 535 7.25 -25.60 -9.64
N LYS A 536 6.79 -26.84 -9.41
CA LYS A 536 5.61 -27.41 -10.05
C LYS A 536 4.39 -27.22 -9.15
N ARG A 537 3.25 -26.82 -9.73
CA ARG A 537 2.01 -26.55 -9.01
C ARG A 537 0.85 -27.16 -9.77
N THR A 538 0.01 -27.95 -9.11
CA THR A 538 -1.16 -28.57 -9.73
C THR A 538 -2.42 -28.42 -8.89
N VAL A 539 -3.55 -28.23 -9.55
CA VAL A 539 -4.90 -28.25 -8.97
C VAL A 539 -5.69 -29.35 -9.68
N ASN A 540 -6.24 -30.30 -8.92
CA ASN A 540 -6.99 -31.45 -9.42
C ASN A 540 -6.21 -32.27 -10.47
N GLY A 541 -4.87 -32.31 -10.35
CA GLY A 541 -3.97 -33.03 -11.25
C GLY A 541 -3.51 -32.23 -12.48
N GLU A 542 -4.10 -31.06 -12.74
CA GLU A 542 -3.75 -30.18 -13.85
C GLU A 542 -2.74 -29.12 -13.41
N ASP A 543 -1.76 -28.80 -14.27
CA ASP A 543 -0.77 -27.75 -13.99
C ASP A 543 -1.45 -26.38 -13.88
N VAL A 544 -1.02 -25.56 -12.90
CA VAL A 544 -1.45 -24.16 -12.80
C VAL A 544 -1.01 -23.43 -14.07
N ASN A 545 -1.97 -22.82 -14.75
CA ASN A 545 -1.76 -22.09 -15.99
C ASN A 545 -1.98 -20.59 -15.77
N PHE A 546 -1.21 -19.77 -16.50
CA PHE A 546 -1.25 -18.30 -16.44
C PHE A 546 -1.92 -17.64 -17.65
N ILE A 547 -2.49 -18.41 -18.58
CA ILE A 547 -3.13 -17.89 -19.80
C ILE A 547 -4.29 -16.92 -19.50
N ASP A 548 -5.01 -17.11 -18.40
CA ASP A 548 -6.16 -16.30 -18.01
C ASP A 548 -5.81 -15.07 -17.15
N TYR A 549 -4.53 -14.76 -16.99
CA TYR A 549 -4.07 -13.56 -16.31
C TYR A 549 -4.00 -12.36 -17.27
N GLU A 550 -4.63 -11.26 -16.86
CA GLU A 550 -4.78 -10.05 -17.67
C GLU A 550 -4.04 -8.87 -17.06
N VAL A 551 -3.65 -7.91 -17.89
CA VAL A 551 -3.02 -6.66 -17.43
C VAL A 551 -4.04 -5.82 -16.66
#